data_AF-C2BEP0-F1
#
_entry.id   AF-C2BEP0-F1
#
_cell.length_a   1.000
_cell.length_b   1.000
_cell.length_c   1.000
_cell.angle_alpha   90.00
_cell.angle_beta   90.00
_cell.angle_gamma   90.00
#
_symmetry.space_group_name_H-M   'P 1'
#
loop_
_entity.id
_entity.type
_entity.pdbx_description
1 polymer ?
#
loop_
_entity_poly.entity_id
_entity_poly.type
_entity_poly.pdbx_seq_one_letter_code
_entity_poly.pdbx_strand_id
1 'polypeptide(L)' 'MYKEDLRLDTGMSSATLHKLGKNEIVSMDVLARICESLKCDEGDIVSYINEEGVSE' A
#
# COMPACT_ATOMS: atom_id res chain seq x y z
N MET A 1 -1.69 -12.56 7.18
CA MET A 1 -1.43 -12.47 5.73
C MET A 1 0.06 -12.24 5.54
N TYR A 2 0.74 -13.09 4.78
CA TYR A 2 2.12 -12.87 4.34
C TYR A 2 2.16 -11.95 3.10
N LYS A 3 3.33 -11.39 2.78
CA LYS A 3 3.49 -10.51 1.61
C LYS A 3 3.06 -11.16 0.29
N GLU A 4 3.29 -12.47 0.16
CA GLU A 4 2.91 -13.21 -1.04
C GLU A 4 1.40 -13.42 -1.13
N ASP A 5 0.73 -13.64 0.01
CA ASP A 5 -0.74 -13.73 0.05
C ASP A 5 -1.37 -12.42 -0.45
N LEU A 6 -0.88 -11.27 0.04
CA LEU A 6 -1.35 -9.95 -0.41
C LEU A 6 -1.17 -9.78 -1.92
N ARG A 7 -0.05 -10.26 -2.47
CA ARG A 7 0.24 -10.16 -3.90
C ARG A 7 -0.76 -10.95 -4.73
N LEU A 8 -1.11 -12.15 -4.27
CA LEU A 8 -2.09 -13.01 -4.92
C LEU A 8 -3.50 -12.42 -4.79
N ASP A 9 -3.89 -11.96 -3.61
CA ASP A 9 -5.23 -11.40 -3.35
C ASP A 9 -5.48 -10.09 -4.12
N THR A 10 -4.47 -9.22 -4.24
CA THR A 10 -4.58 -7.96 -4.99
C THR A 10 -4.32 -8.10 -6.49
N GLY A 11 -3.86 -9.28 -6.93
CA GLY A 11 -3.46 -9.54 -8.31
C GLY A 11 -2.30 -8.66 -8.81
N MET A 12 -1.48 -8.11 -7.91
CA MET A 12 -0.38 -7.24 -8.30
C MET A 12 0.85 -8.03 -8.77
N SER A 13 1.67 -7.40 -9.61
CA SER A 13 2.92 -8.01 -10.09
C SER A 13 3.95 -8.14 -8.95
N SER A 14 4.88 -9.09 -9.09
CA SER A 14 6.03 -9.19 -8.18
C SER A 14 6.89 -7.93 -8.17
N ALA A 15 6.95 -7.20 -9.30
CA ALA A 15 7.64 -5.91 -9.37
C ALA A 15 6.93 -4.85 -8.50
N THR A 16 5.60 -4.82 -8.50
CA THR A 16 4.80 -3.92 -7.65
C THR A 16 5.01 -4.24 -6.16
N LEU A 17 4.99 -5.51 -5.78
CA LEU A 17 5.25 -5.93 -4.40
C LEU A 17 6.67 -5.51 -3.95
N HIS A 18 7.66 -5.62 -4.84
CA HIS A 18 9.03 -5.20 -4.57
C HIS A 18 9.14 -3.68 -4.35
N LYS A 19 8.43 -2.87 -5.16
CA LYS A 19 8.34 -1.41 -4.98
C LYS A 19 7.78 -1.04 -3.60
N LEU A 20 6.66 -1.66 -3.22
CA LEU A 20 6.06 -1.48 -1.89
C LEU A 20 7.06 -1.84 -0.78
N GLY A 21 7.79 -2.93 -0.93
CA GLY A 21 8.82 -3.35 0.02
C GLY A 21 10.03 -2.41 0.13
N LYS A 22 10.23 -1.53 -0.86
CA LYS A 22 11.32 -0.54 -0.91
C LYS A 22 10.85 0.90 -0.66
N ASN A 23 9.59 1.11 -0.27
CA ASN A 23 8.99 2.44 -0.14
C ASN A 23 9.07 3.26 -1.44
N GLU A 24 8.99 2.61 -2.59
CA GLU A 24 8.94 3.26 -3.90
C GLU A 24 7.50 3.58 -4.31
N ILE A 25 7.34 4.51 -5.26
CA ILE A 25 6.03 4.96 -5.74
C ILE A 25 5.27 3.83 -6.43
N VAL A 26 3.98 3.69 -6.08
CA VAL A 26 2.99 2.82 -6.73
C VAL A 26 1.81 3.64 -7.24
N SER A 27 0.96 3.03 -8.06
CA SER A 27 -0.25 3.69 -8.57
C SER A 27 -1.39 3.67 -7.55
N MET A 28 -2.34 4.61 -7.68
CA MET A 28 -3.57 4.63 -6.87
C MET A 28 -4.42 3.36 -7.03
N ASP A 29 -4.44 2.74 -8.22
CA ASP A 29 -5.12 1.45 -8.44
C ASP A 29 -4.55 0.33 -7.56
N VAL A 30 -3.23 0.30 -7.32
CA VAL A 30 -2.62 -0.68 -6.42
C VAL A 30 -3.08 -0.46 -4.98
N LEU A 31 -3.15 0.81 -4.55
CA LEU A 31 -3.64 1.16 -3.21
C LEU A 31 -5.11 0.76 -3.03
N ALA A 32 -5.97 1.04 -4.01
CA ALA A 32 -7.38 0.65 -3.98
C ALA A 32 -7.56 -0.87 -3.82
N ARG A 33 -6.78 -1.68 -4.55
CA ARG A 33 -6.84 -3.15 -4.42
C ARG A 33 -6.35 -3.64 -3.07
N ILE A 34 -5.34 -2.99 -2.49
CA ILE A 34 -4.88 -3.28 -1.13
C ILE A 34 -6.00 -2.98 -0.13
N CYS A 35 -6.68 -1.83 -0.27
CA CYS A 35 -7.82 -1.46 0.55
C CYS A 35 -8.95 -2.50 0.48
N GLU A 36 -9.29 -2.97 -0.72
CA GLU A 36 -10.29 -4.04 -0.91
C GLU A 36 -9.87 -5.36 -0.24
N SER A 37 -8.60 -5.76 -0.40
CA SER A 37 -8.05 -7.00 0.19
C SER A 37 -8.03 -6.94 1.72
N LEU A 38 -7.65 -5.79 2.29
CA LEU A 38 -7.54 -5.58 3.74
C LEU A 38 -8.86 -5.14 4.39
N LYS A 39 -9.88 -4.80 3.59
CA LYS A 39 -11.16 -4.24 4.02
C LYS A 39 -10.98 -2.95 4.84
N CYS A 40 -10.13 -2.04 4.33
CA CYS A 40 -9.83 -0.75 4.93
C CYS A 40 -10.06 0.39 3.93
N ASP A 41 -10.02 1.63 4.41
CA ASP A 41 -10.05 2.84 3.59
C ASP A 41 -8.61 3.29 3.25
N GLU A 42 -8.42 4.15 2.25
CA GLU A 42 -7.09 4.71 1.93
C GLU A 42 -6.47 5.46 3.10
N GLY A 43 -7.30 6.13 3.92
CA GLY A 43 -6.85 6.89 5.10
C GLY A 43 -6.26 6.02 6.21
N ASP A 44 -6.52 4.71 6.17
CA ASP A 44 -5.95 3.76 7.14
C ASP A 44 -4.51 3.35 6.78
N ILE A 45 -4.12 3.47 5.51
CA ILE A 45 -2.83 2.97 5.00
C ILE A 45 -1.94 4.03 4.34
N VAL A 46 -2.49 5.21 4.02
CA VAL A 46 -1.78 6.30 3.36
C VAL A 46 -1.96 7.58 4.17
N SER A 47 -0.83 8.17 4.59
CA SER A 47 -0.79 9.47 5.26
C SER A 47 0.15 10.41 4.53
N TYR A 48 -0.29 11.63 4.27
CA TYR A 48 0.58 12.68 3.74
C TYR A 48 1.34 13.32 4.90
N ILE A 49 2.67 13.18 4.91
CA ILE A 49 3.52 13.83 5.91
C ILE A 49 3.96 15.18 5.32
N ASN A 50 3.45 16.27 5.88
CA ASN A 50 4.07 17.59 5.70
C ASN A 50 5.33 17.65 6.57
N GLU A 51 6.46 18.12 6.05
CA GLU A 51 7.73 18.22 6.81
C GLU A 51 7.64 19.11 8.06
N GLU A 52 6.53 19.84 8.27
CA GLU A 52 6.30 20.70 9.44
C GLU A 52 5.41 20.10 10.56
N GLY A 53 5.10 18.80 10.52
CA GLY A 53 4.15 18.24 11.49
C GLY A 53 4.34 16.76 11.81
N VAL A 54 5.43 16.41 12.50
CA VAL A 54 5.40 15.26 13.42
C VAL A 54 4.99 15.82 14.78
N SER A 55 3.68 15.93 15.01
CA SER A 55 3.13 15.97 16.36
C SER A 55 2.57 14.59 16.66
N GLU A 56 3.10 13.97 17.71
CA GLU A 56 2.79 12.65 18.26
C GLU A 56 1.29 12.36 18.41
#